data_AF-A0A7J4UQS6-F1
#
_entry.id   AF-A0A7J4UQS6-F1
#
_cell.length_a   1.000
_cell.length_b   1.000
_cell.length_c   1.000
_cell.angle_alpha   90.00
_cell.angle_beta   90.00
_cell.angle_gamma   90.00
#
_symmetry.space_group_name_H-M   'P 1'
#
loop_
_entity.id
_entity.type
_entity.pdbx_description
1 polymer ?
#
loop_
_entity_poly.entity_id
_entity_poly.type
_entity_poly.pdbx_seq_one_letter_code
_entity_poly.pdbx_strand_id
1 'polypeptide(L)'
;MRTLTTRKNTGGTFDFATGWHTVEITHAKYGDWNGSKFLELSFKDYPETFTLRIYAKHGTDGEEFAIGNVFRFANAGIEEVMDAGGEDNVVIKIDDSVEHLTGHHLNVLFYKEGEYTRAYSSIAPTLFKNAAEEMTQSDVDYWKGRAERRFADYNGAPSTNSTSNGTIVTDSAKRQLESAGISTSNDADIPF
;
A
#
# COMPACT_ATOMS: atom_id res chain seq x y z
N MET A 1 -14.93 32.16 -15.10
CA MET A 1 -14.69 31.24 -16.24
C MET A 1 -13.44 30.45 -15.92
N ARG A 2 -13.47 29.11 -15.98
CA ARG A 2 -12.28 28.26 -15.81
C ARG A 2 -11.98 27.62 -17.16
N THR A 3 -10.71 27.68 -17.56
CA THR A 3 -10.22 27.01 -18.76
C THR A 3 -9.46 25.77 -18.31
N LEU A 4 -9.82 24.61 -18.86
CA LEU A 4 -9.19 23.33 -18.60
C LEU A 4 -8.44 22.90 -19.86
N THR A 5 -7.15 22.65 -19.73
CA THR A 5 -6.33 22.04 -20.78
C THR A 5 -6.25 20.55 -20.47
N THR A 6 -6.90 19.71 -21.28
CA THR A 6 -6.69 18.26 -21.23
C THR A 6 -5.68 17.86 -22.29
N ARG A 7 -4.86 16.84 -22.03
CA ARG A 7 -4.10 16.19 -23.10
C ARG A 7 -5.10 15.56 -24.07
N LYS A 8 -4.90 15.78 -25.37
CA LYS A 8 -5.59 15.04 -26.41
C LYS A 8 -5.15 13.58 -26.28
N ASN A 9 -6.08 12.62 -26.37
CA ASN A 9 -5.77 11.18 -26.37
C ASN A 9 -4.80 10.85 -27.53
N THR A 10 -3.51 11.01 -27.29
CA THR A 10 -2.43 10.55 -28.18
C THR A 10 -2.03 9.16 -27.71
N GLY A 11 -2.80 8.16 -28.13
CA GLY A 11 -2.31 6.81 -28.39
C GLY A 11 -1.79 5.92 -27.24
N GLY A 12 -1.84 6.37 -25.99
CA GLY A 12 -1.65 5.51 -24.82
C GLY A 12 -2.92 5.47 -24.00
N THR A 13 -3.66 4.36 -24.04
CA THR A 13 -4.77 4.17 -23.10
C THR A 13 -4.17 4.03 -21.71
N PHE A 14 -4.52 4.94 -20.80
CA PHE A 14 -4.19 4.79 -19.38
C PHE A 14 -4.71 3.42 -18.89
N ASP A 15 -3.84 2.60 -18.31
CA ASP A 15 -4.24 1.30 -17.79
C ASP A 15 -4.88 1.44 -16.40
N PHE A 16 -6.20 1.59 -16.39
CA PHE A 16 -6.98 1.67 -15.15
C PHE A 16 -7.55 0.30 -14.72
N ALA A 17 -7.01 -0.81 -15.21
CA ALA A 17 -7.43 -2.13 -14.79
C ALA A 17 -7.25 -2.31 -13.28
N THR A 18 -8.20 -3.00 -12.64
CA THR A 18 -8.07 -3.38 -11.22
C THR A 18 -6.91 -4.36 -11.07
N GLY A 19 -6.08 -4.18 -10.05
CA GLY A 19 -4.95 -5.06 -9.75
C GLY A 19 -3.67 -4.30 -9.47
N TRP A 20 -2.56 -5.03 -9.41
CA TRP A 20 -1.24 -4.46 -9.15
C TRP A 20 -0.66 -3.82 -10.39
N HIS A 21 -0.20 -2.58 -10.23
CA HIS A 21 0.53 -1.82 -11.24
C HIS A 21 1.90 -1.43 -10.72
N THR A 22 2.93 -1.62 -11.54
CA THR A 22 4.24 -1.00 -11.31
C THR A 22 4.20 0.39 -11.94
N VAL A 23 4.33 1.42 -11.12
CA VAL A 23 4.22 2.83 -11.54
C VAL A 23 5.52 3.57 -11.28
N GLU A 24 5.90 4.47 -12.19
CA GLU A 24 7.02 5.40 -12.02
C GLU A 24 6.49 6.71 -11.41
N ILE A 25 7.11 7.19 -10.33
CA ILE A 25 6.74 8.43 -9.66
C ILE A 25 7.26 9.61 -10.49
N THR A 26 6.38 10.55 -10.84
CA THR A 26 6.76 11.77 -11.59
C THR A 26 6.79 13.02 -10.73
N HIS A 27 6.01 13.01 -9.66
CA HIS A 27 5.94 14.13 -8.72
C HIS A 27 5.55 13.60 -7.35
N ALA A 28 6.13 14.20 -6.32
CA ALA A 28 5.81 13.93 -4.93
C ALA A 28 5.68 15.25 -4.19
N LYS A 29 4.73 15.33 -3.26
CA LYS A 29 4.47 16.55 -2.49
C LYS A 29 3.94 16.23 -1.10
N TYR A 30 4.51 16.87 -0.08
CA TYR A 30 3.94 16.86 1.26
C TYR A 30 2.71 17.76 1.37
N GLY A 31 1.76 17.34 2.18
CA GLY A 31 0.62 18.15 2.58
C GLY A 31 0.16 17.85 4.00
N ASP A 32 -0.81 18.63 4.45
CA ASP A 32 -1.49 18.45 5.73
C ASP A 32 -3.00 18.44 5.49
N TRP A 33 -3.69 17.50 6.13
CA TRP A 33 -5.14 17.48 6.16
C TRP A 33 -5.61 17.18 7.59
N ASN A 34 -6.34 18.13 8.19
CA ASN A 34 -6.83 18.05 9.56
C ASN A 34 -5.72 17.73 10.58
N GLY A 35 -4.50 18.25 10.39
CA GLY A 35 -3.35 18.00 11.28
C GLY A 35 -2.65 16.66 11.03
N SER A 36 -3.11 15.87 10.06
CA SER A 36 -2.42 14.66 9.61
C SER A 36 -1.58 14.98 8.37
N LYS A 37 -0.26 14.84 8.51
CA LYS A 37 0.67 14.92 7.38
C LYS A 37 0.41 13.80 6.37
N PHE A 38 0.59 14.09 5.10
CA PHE A 38 0.56 13.09 4.03
C PHE A 38 1.60 13.37 2.96
N LEU A 39 1.97 12.32 2.24
CA LEU A 39 2.72 12.37 0.99
C LEU A 39 1.76 12.06 -0.17
N GLU A 40 1.66 12.98 -1.12
CA GLU A 40 0.91 12.80 -2.37
C GLU A 40 1.88 12.47 -3.51
N LEU A 41 1.56 11.44 -4.29
CA LEU A 41 2.35 10.95 -5.42
C LEU A 41 1.53 11.01 -6.71
N SER A 42 2.19 11.44 -7.78
CA SER A 42 1.70 11.36 -9.17
C SER A 42 2.54 10.38 -9.96
N PHE A 43 1.91 9.73 -10.95
CA PHE A 43 2.52 8.64 -11.70
C PHE A 43 2.70 8.98 -13.18
N LYS A 44 3.76 8.45 -13.77
CA LYS A 44 3.99 8.51 -15.21
C LYS A 44 2.92 7.69 -15.93
N ASP A 45 2.53 8.16 -17.11
CA ASP A 45 1.49 7.50 -17.91
C ASP A 45 0.13 7.40 -17.20
N TYR A 46 -0.14 8.32 -16.27
CA TYR A 46 -1.45 8.55 -15.68
C TYR A 46 -1.77 10.05 -15.67
N PRO A 47 -3.06 10.45 -15.64
CA PRO A 47 -3.43 11.86 -15.47
C PRO A 47 -2.89 12.42 -14.16
N GLU A 48 -2.48 13.68 -14.14
CA GLU A 48 -2.02 14.38 -12.92
C GLU A 48 -3.10 14.46 -11.82
N THR A 49 -4.37 14.25 -12.18
CA THR A 49 -5.49 14.15 -11.24
C THR A 49 -5.62 12.79 -10.58
N PHE A 50 -4.95 11.76 -11.10
CA PHE A 50 -4.90 10.42 -10.50
C PHE A 50 -3.66 10.34 -9.60
N THR A 51 -3.85 10.70 -8.34
CA THR A 51 -2.80 10.71 -7.32
C THR A 51 -3.02 9.65 -6.26
N LEU A 52 -1.95 9.29 -5.58
CA LEU A 52 -1.98 8.48 -4.38
C LEU A 52 -1.61 9.33 -3.17
N ARG A 53 -2.43 9.31 -2.12
CA ARG A 53 -2.11 9.94 -0.82
C ARG A 53 -1.82 8.89 0.22
N ILE A 54 -0.67 9.03 0.88
CA ILE A 54 -0.23 8.18 1.98
C ILE A 54 -0.11 9.08 3.21
N TYR A 55 -0.99 8.85 4.19
CA TYR A 55 -0.99 9.59 5.43
C TYR A 55 0.05 9.02 6.39
N ALA A 56 0.71 9.90 7.13
CA ALA A 56 1.65 9.53 8.17
C ALA A 56 0.95 8.63 9.20
N LYS A 57 1.61 7.52 9.55
CA LYS A 57 1.18 6.62 10.62
C LYS A 57 2.36 6.35 11.53
N HIS A 58 2.10 6.37 12.83
CA HIS A 58 3.12 6.12 13.83
C HIS A 58 2.95 4.72 14.42
N GLY A 59 4.07 4.04 14.63
CA GLY A 59 4.13 2.76 15.33
C GLY A 59 3.92 2.92 16.83
N THR A 60 3.97 1.80 17.55
CA THR A 60 3.91 1.79 19.02
C THR A 60 5.14 2.41 19.67
N ASP A 61 6.26 2.41 18.95
CA ASP A 61 7.53 3.08 19.26
C ASP A 61 7.50 4.59 19.01
N GLY A 62 6.42 5.10 18.37
CA GLY A 62 6.29 6.49 17.99
C GLY A 62 7.00 6.83 16.67
N GLU A 63 7.57 5.86 15.96
CA GLU A 63 8.23 6.11 14.67
C GLU A 63 7.20 6.24 13.55
N GLU A 64 7.35 7.25 12.70
CA GLU A 64 6.58 7.36 11.46
C GLU A 64 7.06 6.30 10.48
N PHE A 65 6.15 5.42 10.04
CA PHE A 65 6.52 4.31 9.17
C PHE A 65 5.83 4.33 7.80
N ALA A 66 4.71 5.02 7.65
CA ALA A 66 3.92 4.94 6.42
C ALA A 66 4.58 5.69 5.27
N ILE A 67 5.02 6.93 5.52
CA ILE A 67 5.75 7.74 4.55
C ILE A 67 7.18 7.23 4.41
N GLY A 68 7.85 6.89 5.52
CA GLY A 68 9.19 6.28 5.47
C GLY A 68 9.26 5.03 4.59
N ASN A 69 8.23 4.17 4.64
CA ASN A 69 8.16 2.99 3.75
C ASN A 69 8.04 3.34 2.27
N VAL A 70 7.54 4.52 1.90
CA VAL A 70 7.52 4.97 0.48
C VAL A 70 8.94 5.09 -0.05
N PHE A 71 9.80 5.80 0.68
CA PHE A 71 11.20 5.99 0.30
C PHE A 71 11.97 4.68 0.33
N ARG A 72 11.80 3.88 1.38
CA ARG A 72 12.41 2.54 1.48
C ARG A 72 12.02 1.66 0.29
N PHE A 73 10.73 1.55 -0.02
CA PHE A 73 10.23 0.68 -1.09
C PHE A 73 10.54 1.18 -2.49
N ALA A 74 10.68 2.49 -2.65
CA ALA A 74 11.18 3.10 -3.86
C ALA A 74 12.70 2.96 -4.01
N ASN A 75 13.41 2.50 -2.96
CA ASN A 75 14.87 2.51 -2.88
C ASN A 75 15.44 3.92 -3.14
N ALA A 76 14.86 4.93 -2.48
CA ALA A 76 15.12 6.34 -2.67
C ALA A 76 15.64 7.00 -1.39
N GLY A 77 16.52 7.99 -1.53
CA GLY A 77 16.97 8.83 -0.42
C GLY A 77 17.83 8.12 0.64
N ILE A 78 18.36 6.93 0.37
CA ILE A 78 19.20 6.20 1.34
C ILE A 78 20.53 6.93 1.51
N GLU A 79 20.77 7.49 2.70
CA GLU A 79 22.01 8.20 3.04
C GLU A 79 23.01 7.29 3.73
N GLU A 80 22.58 6.59 4.77
CA GLU A 80 23.46 5.80 5.64
C GLU A 80 22.79 4.49 6.04
N VAL A 81 23.62 3.45 6.14
CA VAL A 81 23.23 2.13 6.59
C VAL A 81 24.15 1.76 7.75
N MET A 82 23.57 1.60 8.93
CA MET A 82 24.30 1.29 10.16
C MET A 82 23.85 -0.07 10.70
N ASP A 83 24.81 -0.84 11.20
CA ASP A 83 24.51 -2.05 11.96
C ASP A 83 23.85 -1.65 13.29
N ALA A 84 22.66 -2.18 13.56
CA ALA A 84 21.90 -1.84 14.78
C ALA A 84 22.44 -2.54 16.04
N GLY A 85 23.53 -3.32 15.92
CA GLY A 85 24.05 -4.11 17.02
C GLY A 85 23.20 -5.37 17.25
N GLY A 86 23.29 -6.32 16.32
CA GLY A 86 22.63 -7.62 16.36
C GLY A 86 22.62 -8.25 14.96
N GLU A 87 22.56 -9.58 14.83
CA GLU A 87 22.75 -10.26 13.53
C GLU A 87 21.69 -9.91 12.46
N ASP A 88 20.52 -9.38 12.85
CA ASP A 88 19.35 -9.25 11.95
C ASP A 88 18.80 -7.83 11.76
N ASN A 89 19.33 -6.81 12.44
CA ASN A 89 18.77 -5.45 12.41
C ASN A 89 19.73 -4.44 11.80
N VAL A 90 19.21 -3.65 10.86
CA VAL A 90 19.93 -2.56 10.21
C VAL A 90 19.15 -1.26 10.42
N VAL A 91 19.85 -0.20 10.82
CA VAL A 91 19.29 1.15 10.87
C VAL A 91 19.58 1.83 9.54
N ILE A 92 18.53 2.27 8.86
CA ILE A 92 18.63 2.99 7.59
C ILE A 92 18.27 4.45 7.86
N LYS A 93 19.18 5.36 7.50
CA LYS A 93 18.90 6.78 7.47
C LYS A 93 18.46 7.17 6.07
N ILE A 94 17.28 7.77 5.97
CA ILE A 94 16.66 8.17 4.71
C ILE A 94 16.48 9.69 4.73
N ASP A 95 16.95 10.35 3.67
CA ASP A 95 16.55 11.71 3.32
C ASP A 95 15.16 11.64 2.67
N ASP A 96 14.16 12.15 3.38
CA ASP A 96 12.75 12.12 3.00
C ASP A 96 12.34 13.33 2.12
N SER A 97 13.33 14.01 1.52
CA SER A 97 13.11 15.05 0.51
C SER A 97 12.43 14.47 -0.73
N VAL A 98 11.32 15.06 -1.15
CA VAL A 98 10.43 14.54 -2.23
C VAL A 98 11.14 14.41 -3.58
N GLU A 99 12.21 15.16 -3.79
CA GLU A 99 13.06 15.14 -4.97
C GLU A 99 13.66 13.76 -5.22
N HIS A 100 13.94 13.00 -4.15
CA HIS A 100 14.52 11.65 -4.25
C HIS A 100 13.55 10.61 -4.80
N LEU A 101 12.25 10.88 -4.83
CA LEU A 101 11.25 9.91 -5.31
C LEU A 101 11.06 9.94 -6.83
N THR A 102 11.42 11.04 -7.50
CA THR A 102 11.13 11.20 -8.93
C THR A 102 11.93 10.20 -9.76
N GLY A 103 11.26 9.46 -10.64
CA GLY A 103 11.86 8.41 -11.48
C GLY A 103 11.96 7.04 -10.79
N HIS A 104 11.67 6.94 -9.50
CA HIS A 104 11.61 5.67 -8.80
C HIS A 104 10.28 4.95 -9.03
N HIS A 105 10.29 3.64 -8.83
CA HIS A 105 9.15 2.77 -9.12
C HIS A 105 8.57 2.16 -7.84
N LEU A 106 7.26 1.97 -7.84
CA LEU A 106 6.53 1.30 -6.75
C LEU A 106 5.47 0.37 -7.32
N ASN A 107 5.12 -0.66 -6.56
CA ASN A 107 3.93 -1.46 -6.82
C ASN A 107 2.73 -0.85 -6.07
N VAL A 108 1.67 -0.52 -6.80
CA VAL A 108 0.45 0.11 -6.27
C VAL A 108 -0.77 -0.72 -6.70
N LEU A 109 -1.66 -1.00 -5.75
CA LEU A 109 -2.91 -1.69 -6.02
C LEU A 109 -3.97 -0.69 -6.50
N PHE A 110 -4.47 -0.88 -7.71
CA PHE A 110 -5.60 -0.12 -8.24
C PHE A 110 -6.90 -0.87 -7.99
N TYR A 111 -7.92 -0.15 -7.55
CA TYR A 111 -9.23 -0.71 -7.26
C TYR A 111 -10.35 0.22 -7.72
N LYS A 112 -11.56 -0.34 -7.87
CA LYS A 112 -12.76 0.43 -8.19
C LYS A 112 -13.46 0.89 -6.92
N GLU A 113 -13.79 2.17 -6.88
CA GLU A 113 -14.67 2.77 -5.88
C GLU A 113 -15.81 3.46 -6.64
N GLY A 114 -16.95 2.76 -6.76
CA GLY A 114 -17.99 3.12 -7.71
C GLY A 114 -17.46 3.11 -9.15
N GLU A 115 -17.71 4.19 -9.89
CA GLU A 115 -17.26 4.36 -11.29
C GLU A 115 -15.78 4.74 -11.42
N TYR A 116 -15.13 5.11 -10.32
CA TYR A 116 -13.76 5.64 -10.32
C TYR A 116 -12.73 4.55 -10.00
N THR A 117 -11.57 4.64 -10.64
CA THR A 117 -10.38 3.89 -10.20
C THR A 117 -9.64 4.71 -9.16
N ARG A 118 -9.16 4.06 -8.10
CA ARG A 118 -8.32 4.64 -7.05
C ARG A 118 -7.06 3.82 -6.83
N ALA A 119 -5.99 4.49 -6.44
CA ALA A 119 -4.77 3.87 -5.93
C ALA A 119 -4.91 3.61 -4.43
N TYR A 120 -4.63 2.39 -3.99
CA TYR A 120 -4.63 2.02 -2.57
C TYR A 120 -3.32 2.42 -1.90
N SER A 121 -3.40 2.90 -0.66
CA SER A 121 -2.27 3.50 0.07
C SER A 121 -1.29 2.51 0.68
N SER A 122 -1.65 1.22 0.77
CA SER A 122 -0.70 0.17 1.14
C SER A 122 0.04 -0.28 -0.12
N ILE A 123 1.20 0.32 -0.35
CA ILE A 123 2.10 0.04 -1.47
C ILE A 123 3.02 -1.16 -1.21
N ALA A 124 3.70 -1.63 -2.24
CA ALA A 124 4.73 -2.67 -2.18
C ALA A 124 6.02 -2.23 -2.93
N PRO A 125 7.20 -2.76 -2.55
CA PRO A 125 8.46 -2.46 -3.22
C PRO A 125 8.56 -3.05 -4.61
N THR A 126 9.48 -2.55 -5.42
CA THR A 126 9.98 -3.25 -6.62
C THR A 126 11.19 -4.12 -6.27
N LEU A 127 11.61 -4.97 -7.20
CA LEU A 127 12.86 -5.71 -7.04
C LEU A 127 14.04 -4.74 -7.01
N PHE A 128 14.86 -4.81 -5.97
CA PHE A 128 16.09 -4.04 -5.87
C PHE A 128 17.08 -4.69 -4.91
N LYS A 129 18.33 -4.25 -4.97
CA LYS A 129 19.36 -4.57 -3.99
C LYS A 129 20.15 -3.31 -3.68
N ASN A 130 20.31 -3.02 -2.40
CA ASN A 130 21.12 -1.90 -1.91
C ASN A 130 22.03 -2.36 -0.75
N ALA A 131 22.64 -1.40 -0.05
CA ALA A 131 23.55 -1.70 1.05
C ALA A 131 22.85 -2.19 2.33
N ALA A 132 21.55 -1.94 2.49
CA ALA A 132 20.76 -2.33 3.66
C ALA A 132 19.96 -3.62 3.45
N GLU A 133 19.39 -3.82 2.26
CA GLU A 133 18.47 -4.91 1.98
C GLU A 133 18.43 -5.30 0.49
N GLU A 134 17.89 -6.49 0.24
CA GLU A 134 17.56 -7.02 -1.08
C GLU A 134 16.07 -7.37 -1.10
N MET A 135 15.31 -6.73 -1.98
CA MET A 135 13.90 -7.05 -2.23
C MET A 135 13.80 -8.09 -3.33
N THR A 136 13.57 -9.34 -2.93
CA THR A 136 13.35 -10.46 -3.85
C THR A 136 11.88 -10.53 -4.28
N GLN A 137 11.56 -11.39 -5.25
CA GLN A 137 10.16 -11.59 -5.67
C GLN A 137 9.29 -12.09 -4.52
N SER A 138 9.81 -12.97 -3.65
CA SER A 138 9.07 -13.42 -2.47
C SER A 138 8.77 -12.29 -1.49
N ASP A 139 9.68 -11.33 -1.36
CA ASP A 139 9.46 -10.16 -0.49
C ASP A 139 8.39 -9.25 -1.10
N VAL A 140 8.49 -8.96 -2.41
CA VAL A 140 7.48 -8.18 -3.14
C VAL A 140 6.09 -8.83 -2.99
N ASP A 141 5.98 -10.14 -3.18
CA ASP A 141 4.72 -10.87 -3.06
C ASP A 141 4.20 -10.88 -1.62
N TYR A 142 5.09 -10.98 -0.62
CA TYR A 142 4.72 -10.83 0.79
C TYR A 142 4.08 -9.47 1.09
N TRP A 143 4.69 -8.39 0.60
CA TRP A 143 4.17 -7.02 0.79
C TRP A 143 2.85 -6.80 0.04
N LYS A 144 2.73 -7.33 -1.18
CA LYS A 144 1.47 -7.32 -1.93
C LYS A 144 0.36 -8.06 -1.18
N GLY A 145 0.64 -9.27 -0.71
CA GLY A 145 -0.33 -10.06 0.08
C GLY A 145 -0.75 -9.37 1.38
N ARG A 146 0.17 -8.66 2.05
CA ARG A 146 -0.17 -7.82 3.21
C ARG A 146 -1.10 -6.67 2.85
N ALA A 147 -0.84 -5.98 1.75
CA ALA A 147 -1.70 -4.90 1.27
C ALA A 147 -3.09 -5.40 0.89
N GLU A 148 -3.18 -6.55 0.23
CA GLU A 148 -4.45 -7.19 -0.13
C GLU A 148 -5.28 -7.58 1.11
N ARG A 149 -4.65 -8.14 2.14
CA ARG A 149 -5.34 -8.44 3.42
C ARG A 149 -5.92 -7.17 4.05
N ARG A 150 -5.12 -6.11 4.15
CA ARG A 150 -5.58 -4.80 4.67
C ARG A 150 -6.70 -4.21 3.82
N PHE A 151 -6.65 -4.40 2.50
CA PHE A 151 -7.68 -3.95 1.58
C PHE A 151 -8.99 -4.75 1.74
N ALA A 152 -8.89 -6.05 1.97
CA ALA A 152 -10.03 -6.91 2.27
C ALA A 152 -10.72 -6.48 3.57
N ASP A 153 -9.95 -6.24 4.63
CA ASP A 153 -10.46 -5.72 5.90
C ASP A 153 -11.13 -4.35 5.74
N TYR A 154 -10.53 -3.45 4.95
CA TYR A 154 -11.08 -2.12 4.64
C TYR A 154 -12.43 -2.18 3.91
N ASN A 155 -12.60 -3.13 2.99
CA ASN A 155 -13.85 -3.30 2.23
C ASN A 155 -14.88 -4.20 2.91
N GLY A 156 -14.65 -4.59 4.17
CA GLY A 156 -15.58 -5.41 4.93
C GLY A 156 -15.69 -6.85 4.44
N ALA A 157 -14.67 -7.38 3.74
CA ALA A 157 -14.56 -8.82 3.59
C ALA A 157 -14.33 -9.42 4.99
N PRO A 158 -15.09 -10.45 5.40
CA PRO A 158 -14.87 -11.06 6.70
C PRO A 158 -13.43 -11.57 6.75
N SER A 159 -12.65 -11.02 7.68
CA SER A 159 -11.31 -11.46 8.02
C SER A 159 -11.33 -12.98 8.21
N THR A 160 -10.81 -13.72 7.23
CA THR A 160 -10.49 -15.13 7.44
C THR A 160 -9.15 -15.19 8.13
N ASN A 161 -9.13 -14.86 9.42
CA ASN A 161 -8.10 -15.39 10.29
C ASN A 161 -8.33 -16.90 10.38
N SER A 162 -7.63 -17.65 9.53
CA SER A 162 -7.49 -19.08 9.68
C SER A 162 -6.11 -19.49 9.20
N THR A 163 -5.20 -19.65 10.16
CA THR A 163 -4.23 -20.73 10.09
C THR A 163 -5.02 -22.02 9.89
N SER A 164 -4.88 -22.68 8.75
CA SER A 164 -5.35 -24.04 8.55
C SER A 164 -4.19 -24.83 7.96
N ASN A 165 -3.47 -25.63 8.75
CA ASN A 165 -3.86 -27.04 8.87
C ASN A 165 -5.35 -27.28 9.12
N GLY A 166 -6.02 -27.78 8.08
CA GLY A 166 -7.31 -28.46 8.22
C GLY A 166 -8.46 -27.78 7.50
N THR A 167 -8.71 -28.27 6.29
CA THR A 167 -10.02 -28.34 5.60
C THR A 167 -10.80 -27.04 5.42
N ILE A 168 -10.77 -26.55 4.17
CA ILE A 168 -11.62 -25.45 3.69
C ILE A 168 -13.09 -25.88 3.73
N VAL A 169 -13.88 -25.16 4.52
CA VAL A 169 -15.35 -25.23 4.46
C VAL A 169 -15.83 -23.95 3.78
N THR A 170 -16.39 -24.07 2.59
CA THR A 170 -17.01 -22.95 1.86
C THR A 170 -18.43 -22.67 2.37
N ASP A 171 -18.92 -21.45 2.13
CA ASP A 171 -20.19 -20.86 2.62
C ASP A 171 -21.47 -21.70 2.38
N SER A 172 -21.40 -22.78 1.62
CA SER A 172 -22.45 -23.78 1.47
C SER A 172 -22.81 -24.48 2.79
N ALA A 173 -21.85 -24.61 3.72
CA ALA A 173 -22.05 -25.33 4.99
C ALA A 173 -22.64 -24.46 6.11
N LYS A 174 -22.45 -23.13 6.05
CA LYS A 174 -22.96 -22.20 7.07
C LYS A 174 -24.50 -22.17 7.09
N ARG A 175 -25.12 -22.24 5.90
CA ARG A 175 -26.59 -22.34 5.77
C ARG A 175 -27.19 -23.66 6.29
N GLN A 176 -26.39 -24.72 6.45
CA GLN A 176 -26.86 -25.98 7.05
C GLN A 176 -26.74 -25.99 8.59
N LEU A 177 -25.93 -25.11 9.19
CA LEU A 177 -25.74 -25.04 10.64
C LEU A 177 -26.76 -24.09 11.29
N GLU A 178 -27.19 -23.03 10.60
CA GLU A 178 -28.24 -22.12 11.10
C GLU A 178 -29.63 -22.79 11.16
N SER A 179 -29.90 -23.80 10.33
CA SER A 179 -31.12 -24.60 10.44
C SER A 179 -31.12 -25.59 11.62
N ALA A 180 -29.96 -25.76 12.29
CA ALA A 180 -29.78 -26.63 13.44
C ALA A 180 -29.82 -25.89 14.80
N GLY A 181 -30.05 -24.57 14.81
CA GLY A 181 -30.42 -23.83 16.02
C GLY A 181 -29.31 -23.55 17.04
N ILE A 182 -28.04 -23.49 16.63
CA ILE A 182 -26.92 -23.19 17.54
C ILE A 182 -26.55 -21.70 17.43
N SER A 183 -26.70 -20.96 18.54
CA SER A 183 -26.32 -19.55 18.67
C SER A 183 -24.88 -19.42 19.20
N THR A 184 -24.07 -18.58 18.56
CA THR A 184 -22.77 -18.13 19.10
C THR A 184 -22.83 -16.62 19.32
N SER A 185 -22.89 -16.19 20.58
CA SER A 185 -22.89 -14.80 21.00
C SER A 185 -21.57 -14.10 20.67
N ASN A 186 -21.67 -12.88 20.15
CA ASN A 186 -20.57 -11.95 19.92
C ASN A 186 -20.26 -11.18 21.21
N ASP A 187 -18.99 -11.19 21.63
CA ASP A 187 -18.42 -10.08 22.39
C ASP A 187 -16.89 -10.16 22.29
N ALA A 188 -16.29 -9.22 21.58
CA ALA A 188 -14.96 -8.67 21.89
C ALA A 188 -14.62 -7.55 20.90
N ASP A 189 -14.40 -6.39 21.50
CA ASP A 189 -13.88 -5.11 20.99
C ASP A 189 -12.93 -5.16 19.78
N ILE A 190 -13.11 -4.14 18.95
CA ILE A 190 -12.22 -3.75 17.84
C ILE A 190 -11.04 -2.94 18.42
N PRO A 191 -9.77 -3.33 18.21
CA PRO A 191 -8.64 -2.42 18.38
C PRO A 191 -8.16 -1.87 17.01
N PHE A 192 -7.71 -0.62 17.08
CA PHE A 192 -7.40 0.37 16.04
C PHE A 192 -6.42 -0.06 14.94
#